data_AF-A0A2M6X243-F1
#
_entry.id   AF-A0A2M6X243-F1
#
_cell.length_a   1.000
_cell.length_b   1.000
_cell.length_c   1.000
_cell.angle_alpha   90.00
_cell.angle_beta   90.00
_cell.angle_gamma   90.00
#
_symmetry.space_group_name_H-M   'P 1'
#
loop_
_entity.id
_entity.type
_entity.pdbx_description
1 polymer ?
#
loop_
_entity_poly.entity_id
_entity_poly.type
_entity_poly.pdbx_seq_one_letter_code
_entity_poly.pdbx_strand_id
1 'polypeptide(L)'
;MVVAAYLFFQFEHLSNATVTGYGDALWWAICTVSTVGYGDIVPTTTGGRWVGAFLIIFGVSFFLSFMAALVTVVFTNLARETFDESAD
;
A
#
# COMPACT_ATOMS: atom_id res chain seq x y z
N MET A 1 -1.75 -1.11 6.40
CA MET A 1 -0.98 0.07 5.97
C MET A 1 -0.60 0.97 7.14
N VAL A 2 -1.54 1.67 7.79
CA VAL A 2 -1.25 2.60 8.91
C VAL A 2 -0.54 1.90 10.07
N VAL A 3 -1.01 0.71 10.47
CA VAL A 3 -0.37 -0.08 11.53
C VAL A 3 1.06 -0.49 11.15
N ALA A 4 1.28 -0.88 9.89
CA ALA A 4 2.61 -1.25 9.42
C ALA A 4 3.56 -0.04 9.37
N ALA A 5 3.07 1.13 8.95
CA ALA A 5 3.83 2.38 9.00
C ALA A 5 4.22 2.75 10.44
N TYR A 6 3.28 2.61 11.39
CA TYR A 6 3.56 2.86 12.81
C TYR A 6 4.60 1.88 13.37
N LEU A 7 4.46 0.58 13.11
CA LEU A 7 5.42 -0.42 13.55
C LEU A 7 6.80 -0.20 12.90
N PHE A 8 6.84 0.08 11.60
CA PHE A 8 8.08 0.43 10.90
C PHE A 8 8.76 1.64 11.53
N PHE A 9 8.00 2.71 11.80
CA PHE A 9 8.52 3.90 12.48
C PHE A 9 9.13 3.55 13.84
N GLN A 10 8.44 2.75 14.66
CA GLN A 10 8.96 2.34 15.97
C GLN A 10 10.31 1.63 15.88
N PHE A 11 10.52 0.77 14.88
CA PHE A 11 11.78 0.05 14.70
C PHE A 11 12.87 0.87 14.00
N GLU A 12 12.52 1.79 13.10
CA GLU A 12 13.48 2.45 12.21
C GLU A 12 13.83 3.88 12.60
N HIS A 13 12.97 4.62 13.33
CA HIS A 13 13.18 6.06 13.59
C HIS A 13 14.48 6.40 14.34
N LEU A 14 15.06 5.48 15.10
CA LEU A 14 16.33 5.68 15.81
C LEU A 14 17.54 5.12 15.06
N SER A 15 17.32 4.20 14.13
CA SER A 15 18.38 3.42 13.47
C SER A 15 18.59 3.81 12.01
N ASN A 16 17.62 4.53 11.42
CA ASN A 16 17.56 4.84 10.01
C ASN A 16 17.49 6.36 9.81
N ALA A 17 18.59 6.95 9.35
CA ALA A 17 18.68 8.39 9.15
C ALA A 17 17.70 8.93 8.08
N THR A 18 17.20 8.06 7.20
CA THR A 18 16.20 8.41 6.19
C THR A 18 14.77 8.45 6.73
N VAL A 19 14.55 7.98 7.96
CA VAL A 19 13.24 8.02 8.64
C VAL A 19 13.26 9.14 9.69
N THR A 20 12.94 10.36 9.26
CA THR A 20 13.00 11.55 10.12
C THR A 20 11.69 11.79 10.88
N GLY A 21 10.58 11.34 10.32
CA GLY A 21 9.27 11.47 10.94
C GLY A 21 8.30 10.37 10.53
N TYR A 22 7.10 10.39 11.13
CA TYR A 22 6.06 9.41 10.82
C TYR A 22 5.56 9.51 9.36
N GLY A 23 5.64 10.70 8.75
CA GLY A 23 5.31 10.90 7.34
C GLY A 23 6.17 10.04 6.40
N ASP A 24 7.45 9.88 6.72
CA ASP A 24 8.39 9.07 5.95
C ASP A 24 8.04 7.57 6.03
N ALA A 25 7.58 7.12 7.21
CA ALA A 25 7.11 5.75 7.41
C ALA A 25 5.78 5.48 6.68
N LEU A 26 4.88 6.47 6.62
CA LEU A 26 3.66 6.39 5.81
C LEU A 26 3.99 6.33 4.32
N TRP A 27 4.90 7.18 3.86
CA TRP A 27 5.39 7.18 2.48
C TRP A 27 5.96 5.82 2.09
N TRP A 28 6.86 5.27 2.90
CA TRP A 28 7.40 3.92 2.70
C TRP A 28 6.30 2.86 2.61
N ALA A 29 5.32 2.90 3.51
CA ALA A 29 4.22 1.94 3.51
C ALA A 29 3.33 2.06 2.26
N ILE A 30 3.09 3.27 1.77
CA ILE A 30 2.34 3.53 0.53
C ILE A 30 3.11 2.98 -0.67
N CYS A 31 4.39 3.34 -0.82
CA CYS A 31 5.24 2.90 -1.92
C CYS A 31 5.42 1.38 -1.95
N THR A 32 5.45 0.73 -0.78
CA THR A 32 5.57 -0.73 -0.67
C THR A 32 4.27 -1.41 -1.05
N VAL A 33 3.12 -0.95 -0.53
CA VAL A 33 1.81 -1.54 -0.82
C VAL A 33 1.40 -1.35 -2.28
N SER A 34 1.74 -0.20 -2.88
CA SER A 34 1.51 0.07 -4.30
C SER A 34 2.50 -0.65 -5.21
N THR A 35 3.49 -1.36 -4.66
CA THR A 35 4.58 -2.04 -5.38
C THR A 35 5.46 -1.12 -6.23
N VAL A 36 5.41 0.21 -5.98
CA VAL A 36 6.27 1.20 -6.66
C VAL A 36 7.72 1.06 -6.23
N GLY A 37 7.97 1.02 -4.91
CA GLY A 37 9.28 0.71 -4.33
C GLY A 37 10.44 1.61 -4.80
N TYR A 38 10.34 2.94 -4.63
CA TYR A 38 11.43 3.87 -5.02
C TYR A 38 12.80 3.54 -4.40
N GLY A 39 12.82 2.91 -3.22
CA GLY A 39 14.05 2.49 -2.54
C GLY A 39 14.79 3.62 -1.82
N ASP A 40 14.18 4.79 -1.72
CA ASP A 40 14.62 5.94 -0.92
C ASP A 40 14.57 5.65 0.59
N ILE A 41 13.55 4.92 1.03
CA ILE A 41 13.41 4.44 2.41
C ILE A 41 13.34 2.92 2.39
N VAL A 42 14.21 2.26 3.15
CA VAL A 42 14.24 0.80 3.27
C VAL A 42 14.49 0.39 4.72
N PRO A 43 13.91 -0.74 5.19
CA PRO A 43 14.17 -1.23 6.53
C PRO A 43 15.62 -1.67 6.69
N THR A 44 16.30 -1.08 7.66
CA THR A 44 17.68 -1.41 8.03
C THR A 44 17.73 -2.38 9.22
N THR A 45 16.72 -2.33 10.08
CA THR A 45 16.62 -3.17 11.28
C THR A 45 15.93 -4.50 10.98
N THR A 46 16.27 -5.53 11.76
CA THR A 46 15.59 -6.83 11.69
C THR A 46 14.09 -6.72 11.94
N GLY A 47 13.69 -5.87 12.90
CA GLY A 47 12.27 -5.61 13.22
C GLY A 47 11.53 -4.97 12.04
N GLY A 48 12.11 -3.91 11.44
CA GLY A 48 11.56 -3.25 10.26
C GLY A 48 11.44 -4.19 9.06
N ARG A 49 12.39 -5.12 8.88
CA ARG A 49 12.33 -6.14 7.82
C ARG A 49 11.17 -7.12 8.01
N TRP A 50 10.92 -7.57 9.24
CA TRP A 50 9.76 -8.42 9.53
C TRP A 50 8.44 -7.67 9.29
N VAL A 51 8.34 -6.41 9.72
CA VAL A 51 7.17 -5.57 9.41
C VAL A 51 6.97 -5.43 7.91
N GLY A 52 8.05 -5.21 7.15
CA GLY A 52 8.02 -5.18 5.68
C GLY A 52 7.54 -6.49 5.06
N ALA A 53 8.03 -7.64 5.53
CA ALA A 53 7.60 -8.95 5.05
C ALA A 53 6.08 -9.16 5.26
N PHE A 54 5.56 -8.82 6.45
CA PHE A 54 4.13 -8.89 6.73
C PHE A 54 3.32 -7.90 5.88
N LEU A 55 3.84 -6.69 5.67
CA LEU A 55 3.20 -5.70 4.81
C LEU A 55 3.09 -6.18 3.36
N ILE A 56 4.11 -6.85 2.84
CA ILE A 56 4.09 -7.41 1.48
C ILE A 56 3.07 -8.54 1.37
N ILE A 57 3.06 -9.49 2.32
CA ILE A 57 2.15 -10.65 2.25
C ILE A 57 0.69 -10.23 2.43
N PHE A 58 0.40 -9.41 3.43
CA PHE A 58 -0.99 -9.09 3.79
C PHE A 58 -1.47 -7.77 3.20
N GLY A 59 -0.61 -6.75 3.20
CA GLY A 59 -0.97 -5.40 2.76
C GLY A 59 -1.12 -5.30 1.24
N VAL A 60 -0.18 -5.85 0.47
CA VAL A 60 -0.24 -5.80 -0.99
C VAL A 60 -1.43 -6.61 -1.51
N SER A 61 -1.63 -7.84 -1.02
CA SER A 61 -2.77 -8.67 -1.43
C SER A 61 -4.10 -7.99 -1.16
N PHE A 62 -4.28 -7.43 0.03
CA PHE A 62 -5.52 -6.71 0.37
C PHE A 62 -5.73 -5.48 -0.51
N PHE A 63 -4.69 -4.67 -0.70
CA PHE A 63 -4.78 -3.47 -1.53
C PHE A 63 -5.08 -3.79 -2.99
N LEU A 64 -4.44 -4.82 -3.55
CA LEU A 64 -4.64 -5.25 -4.92
C LEU A 64 -6.07 -5.80 -5.12
N SER A 65 -6.57 -6.62 -4.19
CA SER A 65 -7.96 -7.10 -4.24
C SER A 65 -8.97 -5.96 -4.14
N PHE A 66 -8.71 -4.97 -3.28
CA PHE A 66 -9.57 -3.79 -3.15
C PHE A 66 -9.59 -2.95 -4.44
N MET A 67 -8.42 -2.70 -5.05
CA MET A 67 -8.33 -2.00 -6.33
C MET A 67 -9.05 -2.76 -7.45
N ALA A 68 -8.87 -4.08 -7.53
CA ALA A 68 -9.54 -4.90 -8.52
C ALA A 68 -11.07 -4.83 -8.38
N ALA A 69 -11.59 -4.93 -7.15
CA ALA A 69 -13.03 -4.81 -6.88
C ALA A 69 -13.58 -3.43 -7.29
N LEU A 70 -12.84 -2.35 -7.00
CA LEU A 70 -13.24 -0.99 -7.37
C LEU A 70 -13.31 -0.83 -8.89
N VAL A 71 -12.29 -1.32 -9.60
CA VAL A 71 -12.28 -1.34 -11.07
C VAL A 71 -13.48 -2.13 -11.59
N THR A 72 -13.71 -3.35 -11.10
CA THR A 72 -14.85 -4.17 -11.52
C THR A 72 -16.18 -3.45 -11.33
N VAL A 73 -16.41 -2.79 -10.20
CA VAL A 73 -17.66 -2.06 -9.94
C VAL A 73 -17.85 -0.91 -10.94
N VAL A 74 -16.83 -0.09 -11.17
CA VAL A 74 -16.91 1.04 -12.11
C VAL A 74 -17.17 0.55 -13.53
N PHE A 75 -16.40 -0.44 -14.00
CA PHE A 75 -16.59 -1.00 -15.35
C PHE A 75 -17.94 -1.69 -15.52
N THR A 76 -18.43 -2.40 -14.51
CA THR A 76 -19.75 -3.06 -14.56
C THR A 76 -20.87 -2.04 -14.65
N ASN A 77 -20.75 -0.89 -13.95
CA ASN A 77 -21.74 0.17 -14.00
C ASN A 77 -21.75 0.87 -15.38
N LEU A 78 -20.57 1.18 -15.93
CA LEU A 78 -20.46 1.78 -17.27
C LEU A 78 -21.00 0.85 -18.36
N ALA A 79 -20.70 -0.45 -18.25
CA ALA A 79 -21.24 -1.44 -19.18
C ALA A 79 -22.78 -1.46 -19.11
N ARG A 80 -23.36 -1.44 -17.90
CA ARG A 80 -24.82 -1.38 -17.71
C ARG A 80 -25.44 -0.14 -18.36
N GLU A 81 -24.86 1.05 -18.14
CA GLU A 81 -25.36 2.30 -18.75
C GLU A 81 -25.36 2.24 -20.28
N THR A 82 -24.30 1.69 -20.89
CA THR A 82 -24.21 1.56 -22.36
C THR A 82 -25.24 0.57 -22.92
N PHE A 83 -25.53 -0.52 -22.19
CA PHE A 83 -26.53 -1.49 -22.63
C PHE A 83 -27.95 -0.92 -22.56
N ASP A 84 -28.28 -0.20 -21.49
CA ASP A 84 -29.61 0.41 -21.33
C ASP A 84 -29.86 1.47 -22.43
N GLU A 85 -28.86 2.31 -22.76
CA GLU A 85 -28.99 3.32 -23.82
C GLU A 85 -29.13 2.73 -25.24
N SER A 86 -28.63 1.51 -25.47
CA SER A 86 -28.77 0.82 -26.76
C SER A 86 -30.10 0.09 -26.95
N ALA A 87 -30.87 -0.09 -25.87
CA ALA A 87 -32.13 -0.84 -25.86
C ALA A 87 -33.38 0.03 -26.04
N ASP A 88 -33.24 1.35 -25.92
CA ASP A 88 -34.27 2.38 -26.18
C ASP A 88 -34.20 2.91 -27.63
#